data_AF-T1EH94-F1
#
_entry.id   AF-T1EH94-F1
#
_cell.length_a   1.000
_cell.length_b   1.000
_cell.length_c   1.000
_cell.angle_alpha   90.00
_cell.angle_beta   90.00
_cell.angle_gamma   90.00
#
_symmetry.space_group_name_H-M   'P 1'
#
loop_
_entity.id
_entity.type
_entity.pdbx_description
1 polymer ?
#
loop_
_entity_poly.entity_id
_entity_poly.type
_entity_poly.pdbx_seq_one_letter_code
_entity_poly.pdbx_strand_id
1 'polypeptide(L)'
;GTPVNRIPIMAKQTLDLYELFRLVISKGGLVEVINKKLWREITKGLNLPSSITSAAFTLRTQYMKYLYPYECEKLKLSSLSELQSAIDGNRREGRRPGF
;
A
#
# COMPACT_ATOMS: atom_id res chain seq x y z
N GLY A 1 12.30 16.74 -4.67
CA GLY A 1 11.60 15.50 -5.10
C GLY A 1 12.57 14.34 -5.01
N THR A 2 12.17 13.21 -4.43
CA THR A 2 13.05 12.03 -4.35
C THR A 2 13.03 11.30 -5.69
N PRO A 3 14.15 11.20 -6.42
CA PRO A 3 14.15 10.56 -7.73
C PRO A 3 13.79 9.08 -7.60
N VAL A 4 12.90 8.59 -8.49
CA VAL A 4 12.57 7.17 -8.67
C VAL A 4 13.76 6.51 -9.37
N ASN A 5 14.93 6.44 -8.71
CA ASN A 5 16.13 5.91 -9.36
C ASN A 5 16.11 4.39 -9.52
N ARG A 6 15.25 3.66 -8.79
CA ARG A 6 15.04 2.22 -8.96
C ARG A 6 13.62 1.84 -8.51
N ILE A 7 12.93 1.08 -9.34
CA ILE A 7 11.73 0.35 -8.92
C ILE A 7 12.16 -0.62 -7.81
N PRO A 8 11.53 -0.58 -6.62
CA PRO A 8 11.88 -1.49 -5.54
C PRO A 8 11.65 -2.94 -6.00
N ILE A 9 12.65 -3.79 -5.82
CA ILE A 9 12.54 -5.23 -6.08
C ILE A 9 11.97 -5.86 -4.82
N MET A 10 10.83 -6.53 -4.96
CA MET A 10 10.15 -7.23 -3.87
C MET A 10 10.21 -8.73 -4.16
N ALA A 11 10.78 -9.50 -3.22
CA ALA A 11 10.96 -10.95 -3.37
C ALA A 11 11.62 -11.38 -4.69
N LYS A 12 12.70 -10.69 -5.08
CA LYS A 12 13.44 -10.91 -6.33
C LYS A 12 12.64 -10.60 -7.61
N GLN A 13 11.44 -10.05 -7.49
CA GLN A 13 10.61 -9.59 -8.61
C GLN A 13 10.53 -8.06 -8.63
N THR A 14 10.54 -7.46 -9.80
CA THR A 14 10.31 -6.01 -9.96
C THR A 14 8.89 -5.68 -9.52
N LEU A 15 8.74 -4.69 -8.63
CA LEU A 15 7.41 -4.23 -8.23
C LEU A 15 6.74 -3.48 -9.38
N ASP A 16 5.65 -4.01 -9.90
CA ASP A 16 4.86 -3.30 -10.89
C ASP A 16 4.05 -2.19 -10.22
N LEU A 17 4.54 -0.96 -10.32
CA LEU A 17 3.89 0.22 -9.76
C LEU A 17 2.57 0.55 -10.47
N TYR A 18 2.45 0.20 -11.76
CA TYR A 18 1.24 0.48 -12.53
C TYR A 18 0.11 -0.47 -12.13
N GLU A 19 0.38 -1.76 -12.06
CA GLU A 19 -0.59 -2.75 -11.58
C GLU A 19 -0.96 -2.50 -10.11
N LEU A 20 0.03 -2.15 -9.27
CA LEU A 20 -0.23 -1.77 -7.88
C LEU A 20 -1.18 -0.58 -7.81
N PHE A 21 -0.92 0.48 -8.58
CA PHE A 21 -1.80 1.65 -8.67
C PHE A 21 -3.20 1.24 -9.10
N ARG A 22 -3.33 0.54 -10.23
CA ARG A 22 -4.62 0.09 -10.75
C ARG A 22 -5.42 -0.72 -9.74
N LEU A 23 -4.79 -1.68 -9.06
CA LEU A 23 -5.45 -2.52 -8.07
C LEU A 23 -5.93 -1.69 -6.87
N VAL A 24 -5.10 -0.77 -6.36
CA VAL A 24 -5.46 0.09 -5.23
C VAL A 24 -6.60 1.04 -5.60
N ILE A 25 -6.51 1.72 -6.75
CA ILE A 25 -7.57 2.61 -7.24
C ILE A 25 -8.87 1.85 -7.48
N SER A 26 -8.81 0.65 -8.08
CA SER A 26 -9.99 -0.18 -8.32
C SER A 26 -10.69 -0.59 -7.01
N LYS A 27 -10.00 -0.58 -5.88
CA LYS A 27 -10.57 -0.89 -4.56
C LYS A 27 -11.05 0.35 -3.81
N GLY A 28 -10.89 1.56 -4.34
CA GLY A 28 -11.29 2.81 -3.72
C GLY A 28 -10.15 3.64 -3.13
N GLY A 29 -8.89 3.31 -3.44
CA GLY A 29 -7.71 4.07 -3.00
C GLY A 29 -6.94 3.42 -1.85
N LEU A 30 -5.82 4.04 -1.48
CA LEU A 30 -4.88 3.46 -0.51
C LEU A 30 -5.50 3.28 0.87
N VAL A 31 -6.30 4.26 1.32
CA VAL A 31 -6.99 4.24 2.62
C VAL A 31 -7.91 3.02 2.74
N GLU A 32 -8.69 2.77 1.69
CA GLU A 32 -9.67 1.70 1.66
C GLU A 32 -8.98 0.32 1.68
N VAL A 33 -7.86 0.18 0.96
CA VAL A 33 -7.03 -1.04 1.00
C VAL A 33 -6.48 -1.29 2.41
N ILE A 34 -6.07 -0.25 3.13
CA ILE A 34 -5.57 -0.36 4.51
C ILE A 34 -6.72 -0.71 5.48
N ASN A 35 -7.84 0.01 5.41
CA ASN A 35 -9.00 -0.20 6.28
C ASN A 35 -9.59 -1.60 6.10
N LYS A 36 -9.78 -2.04 4.85
CA LYS A 36 -10.34 -3.37 4.53
C LYS A 36 -9.28 -4.49 4.54
N LYS A 37 -8.02 -4.19 4.89
CA LYS A 37 -6.89 -5.15 4.91
C LYS A 37 -6.75 -5.93 3.60
N LEU A 38 -6.99 -5.27 2.47
CA LEU A 38 -7.00 -5.89 1.13
C LEU A 38 -5.60 -6.15 0.58
N TRP A 39 -4.54 -5.86 1.33
CA TRP A 39 -3.15 -6.09 0.92
C TRP A 39 -2.89 -7.50 0.41
N ARG A 40 -3.56 -8.51 0.98
CA ARG A 40 -3.45 -9.91 0.55
C ARG A 40 -3.97 -10.13 -0.87
N GLU A 41 -5.05 -9.45 -1.24
CA GLU A 41 -5.61 -9.47 -2.60
C GLU A 41 -4.71 -8.68 -3.57
N ILE A 42 -4.16 -7.54 -3.11
CA ILE A 42 -3.20 -6.76 -3.91
C ILE A 42 -1.95 -7.59 -4.22
N THR A 43 -1.37 -8.27 -3.22
CA THR A 43 -0.21 -9.15 -3.45
C THR A 43 -0.53 -10.30 -4.40
N LYS A 44 -1.75 -10.85 -4.31
CA LYS A 44 -2.20 -11.92 -5.20
C LYS A 44 -2.35 -11.43 -6.64
N GLY A 45 -2.92 -10.23 -6.84
CA GLY A 45 -3.03 -9.59 -8.15
C GLY A 45 -1.67 -9.27 -8.78
N LEU A 46 -0.68 -8.93 -7.94
CA LEU A 46 0.71 -8.69 -8.37
C LEU A 46 1.54 -9.98 -8.56
N ASN A 47 0.92 -11.16 -8.46
CA ASN A 47 1.61 -12.45 -8.43
C ASN A 47 2.76 -12.52 -7.41
N LEU A 48 2.66 -11.75 -6.32
CA LEU A 48 3.62 -11.79 -5.23
C LEU A 48 3.28 -12.94 -4.28
N PRO A 49 4.29 -13.69 -3.79
CA PRO A 49 4.04 -14.79 -2.88
C PRO A 49 3.47 -14.28 -1.55
N SER A 50 2.41 -14.93 -1.07
CA SER A 50 1.74 -14.59 0.19
C SER A 50 2.59 -14.86 1.44
N SER A 51 3.75 -15.50 1.29
CA SER A 51 4.74 -15.72 2.33
C SER A 51 5.47 -14.44 2.74
N ILE A 52 5.34 -13.35 1.98
CA ILE A 52 5.98 -12.08 2.32
C ILE A 52 5.13 -11.34 3.36
N THR A 53 5.42 -11.59 4.64
CA THR A 53 4.75 -10.93 5.77
C THR A 53 4.89 -9.40 5.71
N SER A 54 6.01 -8.89 5.21
CA SER A 54 6.28 -7.45 5.07
C SER A 54 5.72 -6.82 3.79
N ALA A 55 4.96 -7.55 2.96
CA ALA A 55 4.44 -7.05 1.69
C ALA A 55 3.54 -5.84 1.86
N ALA A 56 2.57 -5.91 2.77
CA ALA A 56 1.68 -4.80 3.05
C ALA A 56 2.45 -3.52 3.44
N PHE A 57 3.46 -3.65 4.31
CA PHE A 57 4.25 -2.52 4.77
C PHE A 57 5.08 -1.90 3.63
N THR A 58 5.83 -2.73 2.90
CA THR A 58 6.65 -2.24 1.78
C THR A 58 5.77 -1.63 0.69
N LEU A 59 4.72 -2.32 0.23
CA LEU A 59 3.81 -1.80 -0.79
C LEU A 59 3.23 -0.45 -0.38
N ARG A 60 2.76 -0.32 0.87
CA ARG A 60 2.25 0.94 1.40
C ARG A 60 3.29 2.05 1.39
N THR A 61 4.50 1.80 1.90
CA THR A 61 5.56 2.83 1.94
C THR A 61 5.97 3.26 0.54
N GLN A 62 6.08 2.32 -0.39
CA GLN A 62 6.43 2.63 -1.79
C GLN A 62 5.29 3.41 -2.47
N TYR A 63 4.03 2.97 -2.26
CA TYR A 63 2.86 3.67 -2.77
C TYR A 63 2.78 5.10 -2.25
N MET A 64 2.93 5.29 -0.94
CA MET A 64 2.89 6.59 -0.29
C MET A 64 3.97 7.54 -0.80
N LYS A 65 5.13 7.00 -1.19
CA LYS A 65 6.26 7.79 -1.70
C LYS A 65 6.10 8.15 -3.18
N TYR A 66 5.61 7.24 -4.01
CA TYR A 66 5.65 7.37 -5.48
C TYR A 66 4.30 7.62 -6.13
N LEU A 67 3.23 7.01 -5.61
CA LEU A 67 1.90 7.01 -6.24
C LEU A 67 0.90 7.92 -5.53
N TYR A 68 1.05 8.09 -4.22
CA TYR A 68 0.13 8.89 -3.42
C TYR A 68 0.01 10.37 -3.83
N PRO A 69 1.10 11.12 -4.13
CA PRO A 69 0.95 12.47 -4.66
C PRO A 69 0.17 12.49 -5.99
N TYR A 70 0.35 11.47 -6.83
CA TYR A 70 -0.39 11.34 -8.09
C TYR A 70 -1.87 10.99 -7.87
N GLU A 71 -2.18 10.05 -6.96
CA GLU A 71 -3.56 9.71 -6.57
C GLU A 71 -4.30 10.92 -6.00
N CYS A 72 -3.63 11.68 -5.12
CA CYS A 72 -4.20 12.87 -4.50
C CYS A 72 -4.49 13.96 -5.54
N GLU A 73 -3.59 14.17 -6.50
CA GLU A 73 -3.78 15.21 -7.53
C GLU A 73 -4.81 14.80 -8.59
N LYS A 74 -4.77 13.56 -9.07
CA LYS A 74 -5.62 13.08 -10.17
C LYS A 74 -7.00 12.63 -9.75
N LEU A 75 -7.10 11.94 -8.62
CA LEU A 75 -8.31 11.22 -8.22
C LEU A 75 -8.92 11.74 -6.92
N LYS A 76 -8.15 12.45 -6.08
CA LYS A 76 -8.60 13.02 -4.79
C LYS A 76 -9.38 12.02 -3.92
N LEU A 77 -8.99 10.74 -3.98
CA LEU A 77 -9.70 9.64 -3.29
C LEU A 77 -9.46 9.63 -1.78
N SER A 78 -8.40 10.27 -1.31
CA SER A 78 -7.98 10.20 0.09
C SER A 78 -7.11 11.39 0.48
N SER A 79 -7.23 11.83 1.73
CA SER A 79 -6.37 12.84 2.33
C SER A 79 -5.27 12.24 3.20
N LEU A 80 -4.14 12.95 3.37
CA LEU A 80 -3.02 12.51 4.22
C LEU A 80 -3.48 12.15 5.65
N SER A 81 -4.47 12.88 6.15
CA SER A 81 -5.09 12.65 7.46
C SER A 81 -5.87 11.32 7.51
N GLU A 82 -6.66 11.00 6.49
CA GLU A 82 -7.41 9.73 6.42
C GLU A 82 -6.47 8.54 6.32
N LEU A 83 -5.42 8.68 5.50
CA LEU A 83 -4.34 7.71 5.42
C LEU A 83 -3.70 7.49 6.78
N GLN A 84 -3.32 8.56 7.48
CA GLN A 84 -2.71 8.47 8.81
C GLN A 84 -3.63 7.76 9.82
N SER A 85 -4.94 8.03 9.77
CA SER A 85 -5.94 7.39 10.64
C SER A 85 -6.09 5.90 10.35
N ALA A 86 -6.17 5.49 9.08
CA ALA A 86 -6.24 4.07 8.69
C ALA A 86 -4.99 3.30 9.14
N ILE A 87 -3.83 3.96 9.05
CA ILE A 87 -2.55 3.42 9.51
C ILE A 87 -2.53 3.22 11.02
N ASP A 88 -2.96 4.24 11.78
CA ASP A 88 -2.99 4.19 13.24
C ASP A 88 -3.94 3.10 13.74
N GLY A 89 -5.10 2.95 13.10
CA GLY A 89 -6.04 1.86 13.36
C GLY A 89 -5.39 0.48 13.21
N ASN A 90 -4.65 0.25 12.12
CA ASN A 90 -3.92 -1.00 11.91
C ASN A 90 -2.79 -1.22 12.95
N ARG A 91 -2.15 -0.14 13.41
CA ARG A 91 -1.06 -0.19 14.39
C ARG A 91 -1.54 -0.55 15.80
N ARG A 92 -2.79 -0.19 16.15
CA ARG A 92 -3.42 -0.56 17.41
C ARG A 92 -3.82 -2.04 17.47
N GLU A 93 -4.29 -2.62 16.37
CA GLU A 93 -4.66 -4.05 16.34
C GLU A 93 -3.46 -5.00 16.55
N GLY A 94 -2.25 -4.60 16.14
CA GLY A 94 -1.03 -5.40 16.36
C GLY A 94 -0.51 -5.42 17.81
N ARG A 95 -1.03 -4.53 18.67
CA ARG A 95 -0.76 -4.52 20.12
C ARG A 95 -1.94 -5.14 20.86
N ARG A 96 -2.18 -6.43 20.67
CA ARG A 96 -2.80 -7.20 21.76
C ARG A 96 -1.68 -7.52 22.75
N PRO A 97 -1.66 -6.94 23.96
CA PRO A 97 -0.93 -7.59 25.04
C PRO A 97 -1.60 -8.94 25.24
N GLY A 98 -0.86 -10.02 24.95
CA GLY A 98 -1.24 -11.33 25.44
C GLY A 98 -1.28 -11.24 26.96
N PHE A 99 -2.46 -11.39 27.54
CA PHE A 99 -2.58 -11.80 28.93
C PHE A 99 -2.14 -13.26 29.04
#